data_AF-A0A0A9CTD5-F1
#
_entry.id   AF-A0A0A9CTD5-F1
#
_cell.length_a   1.000
_cell.length_b   1.000
_cell.length_c   1.000
_cell.angle_alpha   90.00
_cell.angle_beta   90.00
_cell.angle_gamma   90.00
#
_symmetry.space_group_name_H-M   'P 1'
#
loop_
_entity.id
_entity.type
_entity.pdbx_description
1 polymer ?
#
loop_
_entity_poly.entity_id
_entity_poly.type
_entity_poly.pdbx_seq_one_letter_code
_entity_poly.pdbx_strand_id
1 'polypeptide(L)'
;MLPQGNRKCDQQSCQFYCSIAAEVFKKAGTYDPKRLLGVTTLDVVRANTFVGEVLGLDPRDINVPVIGGHAGVTILPLLSQLSPPCSFTPEEVSYLTSRIQNGGTEVVEAKAGSGSAFNGICSC
;
A
#
# COMPACT_ATOMS: atom_id res chain seq x y z
N MET A 1 34.22 -4.84 -7.66
CA MET A 1 33.18 -5.18 -6.66
C MET A 1 32.52 -3.90 -6.23
N LEU A 2 31.31 -3.61 -6.73
CA LEU A 2 30.53 -2.44 -6.30
C LEU A 2 29.76 -2.83 -5.01
N PRO A 3 29.72 -1.94 -4.00
CA PRO A 3 29.02 -2.23 -2.76
C PRO A 3 27.53 -2.36 -3.02
N GLN A 4 26.92 -3.46 -2.57
CA GLN A 4 25.47 -3.62 -2.56
C GLN A 4 24.91 -2.68 -1.50
N GLY A 5 24.59 -1.45 -1.89
CA GLY A 5 23.75 -0.57 -1.09
C GLY A 5 22.37 -1.21 -0.91
N ASN A 6 21.86 -1.18 0.33
CA ASN A 6 20.50 -1.60 0.68
C ASN A 6 19.49 -1.03 -0.32
N ARG A 7 19.11 -1.83 -1.34
CA ARG A 7 18.00 -1.51 -2.22
C ARG A 7 16.75 -1.75 -1.39
N LYS A 8 16.28 -0.70 -0.70
CA LYS A 8 14.89 -0.67 -0.21
C LYS A 8 14.02 -1.09 -1.39
N CYS A 9 13.19 -2.11 -1.19
CA CYS A 9 12.33 -2.61 -2.24
C CYS A 9 11.41 -1.46 -2.67
N ASP A 10 11.68 -0.91 -3.85
CA ASP A 10 11.15 0.39 -4.23
C ASP A 10 9.66 0.28 -4.57
N GLN A 11 8.81 0.64 -3.60
CA GLN A 11 7.36 0.73 -3.76
C GLN A 11 6.94 1.73 -4.87
N GLN A 12 7.88 2.52 -5.42
CA GLN A 12 7.65 3.45 -6.52
C GLN A 12 7.19 2.82 -7.83
N SER A 13 7.30 1.51 -8.01
CA SER A 13 7.09 0.88 -9.32
C SER A 13 5.63 0.98 -9.82
N CYS A 14 4.63 0.74 -8.96
CA CYS A 14 3.24 0.57 -9.41
C CYS A 14 2.56 1.87 -9.90
N GLN A 15 2.84 3.01 -9.27
CA GLN A 15 2.24 4.30 -9.65
C GLN A 15 2.63 4.77 -11.06
N PHE A 16 3.84 4.40 -11.53
CA PHE A 16 4.30 4.77 -12.87
C PHE A 16 3.74 3.87 -13.97
N TYR A 17 3.50 2.58 -13.68
CA TYR A 17 2.99 1.64 -14.68
C TYR A 17 1.61 1.99 -15.20
N CYS A 18 0.72 2.54 -14.36
CA CYS A 18 -0.60 2.97 -14.80
C CYS A 18 -0.50 4.07 -15.87
N SER A 19 0.36 5.07 -15.65
CA SER A 19 0.61 6.15 -16.63
C SER A 19 1.25 5.63 -17.93
N ILE A 20 2.19 4.69 -17.84
CA ILE A 20 2.82 4.07 -19.01
C ILE A 20 1.79 3.28 -19.82
N ALA A 21 0.98 2.44 -19.16
CA ALA A 21 -0.08 1.68 -19.81
C ALA A 21 -1.12 2.59 -20.49
N ALA A 22 -1.49 3.69 -19.83
CA ALA A 22 -2.39 4.69 -20.41
C ALA A 22 -1.83 5.27 -21.73
N GLU A 23 -0.55 5.65 -21.76
CA GLU A 23 0.09 6.18 -22.98
C GLU A 23 0.20 5.13 -24.08
N VAL A 24 0.45 3.87 -23.75
CA VAL A 24 0.45 2.76 -24.71
C VAL A 24 -0.95 2.57 -25.32
N PHE A 25 -2.00 2.57 -24.51
CA PHE A 25 -3.38 2.45 -25.00
C PHE A 25 -3.81 3.66 -25.83
N LYS A 26 -3.36 4.87 -25.49
CA LYS A 26 -3.60 6.08 -26.30
C LYS A 26 -2.96 5.96 -27.67
N LYS A 27 -1.69 5.54 -27.74
CA LYS A 27 -0.99 5.29 -29.02
C LYS A 27 -1.68 4.21 -29.85
N ALA A 28 -2.26 3.21 -29.22
CA ALA A 28 -3.03 2.16 -29.88
C ALA A 28 -4.49 2.57 -30.20
N GLY A 29 -4.95 3.77 -29.82
CA GLY A 29 -6.32 4.24 -30.04
C GLY A 29 -7.39 3.49 -29.25
N THR A 30 -7.02 2.77 -28.19
CA THR A 30 -7.90 1.88 -27.41
C THR A 30 -8.03 2.29 -25.94
N TYR A 31 -7.58 3.50 -25.61
CA TYR A 31 -7.63 4.01 -24.23
C TYR A 31 -9.06 4.24 -23.74
N ASP A 32 -9.43 3.54 -22.68
CA ASP A 32 -10.64 3.79 -21.89
C ASP A 32 -10.24 3.97 -20.41
N PRO A 33 -10.40 5.17 -19.83
CA PRO A 33 -10.03 5.44 -18.44
C PRO A 33 -10.83 4.61 -17.43
N LYS A 34 -11.99 4.07 -17.79
CA LYS A 34 -12.81 3.24 -16.89
C LYS A 34 -12.31 1.79 -16.81
N ARG A 35 -11.40 1.39 -17.69
CA ARG A 35 -10.89 0.02 -17.82
C ARG A 35 -9.43 -0.14 -17.40
N LEU A 36 -8.75 0.96 -17.08
CA LEU A 36 -7.39 0.96 -16.56
C LEU A 36 -7.41 1.21 -15.05
N LEU A 37 -7.07 0.19 -14.27
CA LEU A 37 -7.10 0.24 -12.81
C LEU A 37 -5.71 -0.10 -12.26
N GLY A 38 -5.15 0.79 -11.45
CA GLY A 38 -3.96 0.52 -10.66
C GLY A 38 -4.37 -0.22 -9.38
N VAL A 39 -3.85 -1.43 -9.15
CA VAL A 39 -4.19 -2.21 -7.97
C VAL A 39 -3.48 -1.63 -6.74
N THR A 40 -4.26 -1.05 -5.83
CA THR A 40 -3.80 -0.50 -4.53
C THR A 40 -4.39 -1.26 -3.33
N THR A 41 -5.09 -2.37 -3.57
CA THR A 41 -5.82 -3.14 -2.56
C THR A 41 -4.92 -3.66 -1.42
N LEU A 42 -3.64 -3.92 -1.70
CA LEU A 42 -2.68 -4.33 -0.68
C LEU A 42 -2.52 -3.29 0.43
N ASP A 43 -2.62 -1.99 0.11
CA ASP A 43 -2.52 -0.93 1.12
C ASP A 43 -3.75 -0.91 2.03
N VAL A 44 -4.93 -1.21 1.50
CA VAL A 44 -6.16 -1.37 2.28
C VAL A 44 -6.05 -2.56 3.23
N VAL A 45 -5.59 -3.71 2.74
CA VAL A 45 -5.38 -4.90 3.60
C VAL A 45 -4.37 -4.61 4.70
N ARG A 46 -3.26 -3.93 4.40
CA ARG A 46 -2.27 -3.50 5.40
C ARG A 46 -2.88 -2.55 6.44
N ALA A 47 -3.64 -1.55 5.99
CA ALA A 47 -4.29 -0.60 6.88
C ALA A 47 -5.27 -1.31 7.82
N ASN A 48 -6.11 -2.21 7.32
CA ASN A 48 -7.06 -2.97 8.13
C ASN A 48 -6.34 -3.85 9.16
N THR A 49 -5.26 -4.54 8.76
CA THR A 49 -4.45 -5.36 9.67
C THR A 49 -3.83 -4.52 10.79
N PHE A 50 -3.13 -3.44 10.45
CA PHE A 50 -2.45 -2.62 11.46
C PHE A 50 -3.42 -1.89 12.39
N VAL A 51 -4.57 -1.45 11.87
CA VAL A 51 -5.64 -0.88 12.70
C VAL A 51 -6.27 -1.95 13.59
N GLY A 52 -6.49 -3.18 13.08
CA GLY A 52 -6.99 -4.31 13.86
C GLY A 52 -6.07 -4.70 14.99
N GLU A 53 -4.76 -4.68 14.77
CA GLU A 53 -3.75 -4.91 15.80
C GLU A 53 -3.82 -3.87 16.93
N VAL A 54 -4.01 -2.59 16.60
CA VAL A 54 -4.11 -1.50 17.59
C VAL A 54 -5.43 -1.55 18.37
N LEU A 55 -6.54 -1.83 17.67
CA LEU A 55 -7.88 -1.86 18.27
C LEU A 55 -8.25 -3.20 18.92
N GLY A 56 -7.47 -4.26 18.68
CA GLY A 56 -7.79 -5.62 19.12
C GLY A 56 -9.01 -6.21 18.40
N LEU A 57 -9.27 -5.77 17.16
CA LEU A 57 -10.39 -6.21 16.34
C LEU A 57 -9.89 -7.10 15.20
N ASP A 58 -10.78 -7.95 14.68
CA ASP A 58 -10.48 -8.74 13.50
C ASP A 58 -10.34 -7.81 12.27
N PRO A 59 -9.25 -7.90 11.50
CA PRO A 59 -9.06 -7.07 10.32
C PRO A 59 -10.12 -7.25 9.23
N ARG A 60 -10.89 -8.35 9.27
CA ARG A 60 -12.03 -8.59 8.37
C ARG A 60 -13.24 -7.73 8.69
N ASP A 61 -13.36 -7.28 9.94
CA ASP A 61 -14.45 -6.43 10.42
C ASP A 61 -14.10 -4.94 10.33
N ILE A 62 -12.86 -4.62 9.90
CA ILE A 62 -12.36 -3.26 9.74
C ILE A 62 -12.26 -2.93 8.25
N ASN A 63 -12.68 -1.72 7.89
CA ASN A 63 -12.47 -1.16 6.58
C ASN A 63 -11.92 0.27 6.68
N VAL A 64 -10.65 0.45 6.33
CA VAL A 64 -9.96 1.74 6.26
C VAL A 64 -9.85 2.18 4.80
N PRO A 65 -10.50 3.29 4.39
CA PRO A 65 -10.31 3.84 3.06
C PRO A 65 -8.86 4.33 2.88
N VAL A 66 -8.22 3.93 1.79
CA VAL A 66 -6.87 4.40 1.42
C VAL A 66 -6.93 5.08 0.06
N ILE A 67 -6.39 6.29 -0.03
CA ILE A 67 -6.36 7.10 -1.25
C ILE A 67 -4.93 7.52 -1.61
N GLY A 68 -4.78 8.09 -2.81
CA GLY A 68 -3.50 8.59 -3.32
C GLY A 68 -2.83 7.59 -4.26
N GLY A 69 -1.55 7.29 -4.01
CA GLY A 69 -0.74 6.36 -4.78
C GLY A 69 -0.35 5.11 -3.99
N HIS A 70 0.53 4.28 -4.56
CA HIS A 70 1.03 3.03 -3.96
C HIS A 70 2.49 3.12 -3.51
N ALA A 71 3.01 4.33 -3.22
CA ALA A 71 4.44 4.54 -2.96
C ALA A 71 4.70 5.46 -1.76
N GLY A 72 5.05 4.86 -0.62
CA GLY A 72 5.47 5.58 0.58
C GLY A 72 4.46 6.66 0.97
N VAL A 73 4.90 7.92 0.99
CA VAL A 73 4.09 9.08 1.39
C VAL A 73 2.87 9.36 0.51
N THR A 74 2.78 8.76 -0.69
CA THR A 74 1.58 8.90 -1.53
C THR A 74 0.42 8.03 -1.07
N ILE A 75 0.67 7.06 -0.18
CA ILE A 75 -0.36 6.21 0.44
C ILE A 75 -0.96 6.99 1.62
N LEU A 76 -2.24 7.37 1.52
CA LEU A 76 -2.93 8.15 2.54
C LEU A 76 -4.11 7.36 3.13
N PRO A 77 -3.95 6.75 4.32
CA PRO A 77 -5.03 6.07 5.02
C PRO A 77 -5.96 7.09 5.72
N LEU A 78 -7.25 7.01 5.43
CA LEU A 78 -8.28 7.88 6.04
C LEU A 78 -8.80 7.27 7.34
N LEU A 79 -7.98 7.35 8.39
CA LEU A 79 -8.32 6.82 9.72
C LEU A 79 -9.58 7.47 10.34
N SER A 80 -9.95 8.67 9.90
CA SER A 80 -11.18 9.34 10.33
C SER A 80 -12.46 8.78 9.67
N GLN A 81 -12.33 7.97 8.62
CA GLN A 81 -13.46 7.44 7.84
C GLN A 81 -13.55 5.92 7.86
N LEU A 82 -12.87 5.28 8.82
CA LEU A 82 -12.89 3.84 8.92
C LEU A 82 -14.23 3.33 9.50
N SER A 83 -14.58 2.11 9.14
CA SER A 83 -15.72 1.38 9.69
C SER A 83 -15.22 0.15 10.43
N PRO A 84 -15.63 -0.11 11.69
CA PRO A 84 -16.52 0.70 12.53
C PRO A 84 -15.88 2.02 13.02
N PRO A 85 -16.63 3.12 13.22
CA PRO A 85 -16.05 4.39 13.63
C PRO A 85 -15.23 4.28 14.93
N CYS A 86 -13.98 4.71 14.88
CA CYS A 86 -13.04 4.68 15.99
C CYS A 86 -12.28 6.02 16.08
N SER A 87 -11.89 6.39 17.29
CA SER A 87 -11.10 7.59 17.54
C SER A 87 -9.68 7.18 17.91
N PHE A 88 -8.69 7.89 17.35
CA PHE A 88 -7.28 7.69 17.65
C PHE A 88 -6.69 8.97 18.22
N THR A 89 -5.66 8.81 19.05
CA THR A 89 -4.77 9.90 19.45
C THR A 89 -3.92 10.38 18.27
N PRO A 90 -3.42 11.62 18.28
CA PRO A 90 -2.53 12.12 17.22
C PRO A 90 -1.26 11.28 17.06
N GLU A 91 -0.78 10.68 18.15
CA GLU A 91 0.40 9.81 18.18
C GLU A 91 0.11 8.48 17.45
N GLU A 92 -1.04 7.85 17.73
CA GLU A 92 -1.49 6.64 17.03
C GLU A 92 -1.72 6.90 15.54
N VAL A 93 -2.31 8.04 15.18
CA VAL A 93 -2.51 8.43 13.77
C VAL A 93 -1.16 8.53 13.05
N SER A 94 -0.18 9.19 13.66
CA SER A 94 1.17 9.33 13.09
C SER A 94 1.86 7.98 12.95
N TYR A 95 1.79 7.15 14.00
CA TYR A 95 2.35 5.80 14.01
C TYR A 95 1.73 4.91 12.93
N LEU A 96 0.39 4.80 12.89
CA LEU A 96 -0.34 4.01 11.91
C LEU A 96 -0.05 4.47 10.49
N THR A 97 -0.07 5.78 10.24
CA THR A 97 0.22 6.34 8.91
C THR A 97 1.63 5.96 8.46
N SER A 98 2.64 6.16 9.32
CA SER A 98 4.02 5.79 9.00
C SER A 98 4.19 4.29 8.75
N ARG A 99 3.55 3.44 9.56
CA ARG A 99 3.63 1.98 9.41
C ARG A 99 2.94 1.50 8.13
N ILE A 100 1.77 2.05 7.79
CA ILE A 100 1.05 1.73 6.55
C ILE A 100 1.88 2.11 5.32
N GLN A 101 2.47 3.31 5.33
CA GLN A 101 3.30 3.79 4.22
C GLN A 101 4.57 2.94 4.02
N ASN A 102 5.17 2.47 5.12
CA ASN A 102 6.43 1.72 5.11
C ASN A 102 6.27 0.18 5.17
N GLY A 103 5.04 -0.35 5.17
CA GLY A 103 4.79 -1.78 5.34
C GLY A 103 5.41 -2.67 4.24
N GLY A 104 5.73 -2.11 3.06
CA GLY A 104 6.50 -2.83 2.03
C GLY A 104 7.98 -2.98 2.35
N THR A 105 8.57 -2.02 3.08
CA THR A 105 9.98 -2.07 3.50
C THR A 105 10.16 -3.03 4.68
N GLU A 106 9.20 -3.05 5.62
CA GLU A 106 9.20 -3.97 6.77
C GLU A 106 9.30 -5.45 6.35
N VAL A 107 8.55 -5.86 5.32
CA VAL A 107 8.56 -7.24 4.81
C VAL A 107 9.92 -7.62 4.20
N VAL A 108 10.63 -6.67 3.59
CA VAL A 108 11.91 -6.91 2.93
C VAL A 108 13.05 -6.98 3.93
N GLU A 109 12.98 -6.15 4.97
CA GLU A 109 13.87 -6.21 6.13
C GLU A 109 13.67 -7.52 6.91
N ALA A 110 12.42 -7.93 7.14
CA ALA A 110 12.10 -9.22 7.76
C ALA A 110 12.56 -10.44 6.93
N LYS A 111 12.69 -10.29 5.60
CA LYS A 111 13.20 -11.32 4.69
C LYS A 111 14.69 -11.21 4.39
N ALA A 112 15.44 -10.38 5.13
CA ALA A 112 16.88 -10.15 4.93
C ALA A 112 17.26 -9.86 3.46
N GLY A 113 16.39 -9.14 2.73
CA GLY A 113 16.63 -8.78 1.33
C GLY A 113 16.33 -9.85 0.28
N SER A 114 15.70 -10.97 0.65
CA SER A 114 15.43 -12.10 -0.27
C SER A 114 14.15 -11.96 -1.13
N GLY A 115 13.55 -10.78 -1.20
CA GLY A 115 12.43 -10.48 -2.12
C GLY A 115 11.31 -9.63 -1.52
N SER A 116 10.46 -9.08 -2.39
CA SER A 116 9.28 -8.28 -2.04
C SER A 116 8.14 -9.16 -1.47
N ALA A 117 7.07 -8.53 -0.97
CA ALA A 117 5.93 -9.21 -0.35
C ALA A 117 5.14 -10.09 -1.34
N PHE A 118 5.62 -11.30 -1.64
CA PHE A 118 4.98 -12.24 -2.56
C PHE A 118 3.69 -12.88 -1.97
N ASN A 119 3.73 -13.29 -0.70
CA ASN A 119 2.61 -14.06 -0.09
C ASN A 119 1.34 -13.23 0.19
N GLY A 120 1.46 -11.90 0.31
CA GLY A 120 0.30 -11.02 0.56
C GLY A 120 -0.47 -10.60 -0.70
N ILE A 121 0.14 -10.76 -1.89
CA ILE A 121 -0.48 -10.38 -3.17
C ILE A 121 -1.31 -11.53 -3.76
N CYS A 122 -1.02 -12.78 -3.34
CA CYS A 122 -1.68 -13.99 -3.82
C CYS A 122 -2.05 -14.89 -2.63
N SER A 123 -3.08 -14.50 -1.87
CA SER A 123 -3.77 -15.39 -0.93
C SER A 123 -5.19 -15.56 -1.46
N CYS A 124 -5.42 -16.68 -2.17
CA CYS A 124 -6.74 -17.25 -2.44
C CYS A 124 -7.09 -18.23 -1.32
#